data_AF-A0A9D3VTN4-F1
#
_entry.id   AF-A0A9D3VTN4-F1
#
_cell.length_a   1.000
_cell.length_b   1.000
_cell.length_c   1.000
_cell.angle_alpha   90.00
_cell.angle_beta   90.00
_cell.angle_gamma   90.00
#
_symmetry.space_group_name_H-M   'P 1'
#
loop_
_entity.id
_entity.type
_entity.pdbx_description
1 polymer ?
#
loop_
_entity_poly.entity_id
_entity_poly.type
_entity_poly.pdbx_seq_one_letter_code
_entity_poly.pdbx_strand_id
1 'polypeptide(L)'
;MEKFIETFDGVLLAYDVNVLDKQVKILSGVHPYFGLRLKANLLLFSPKPDMLLEGKVVNLSQESIHVTVIDFSSAIITAENIRGEFKYRT
;
A
#
# COMPACT_ATOMS: atom_id res chain seq x y z
N MET A 1 -5.55 8.50 6.08
CA MET A 1 -5.02 8.29 4.71
C MET A 1 -3.91 7.27 4.83
N GLU A 2 -4.08 6.12 4.19
CA GLU A 2 -3.06 5.06 4.19
C GLU A 2 -1.88 5.53 3.32
N LYS A 3 -0.65 5.26 3.78
CA LYS A 3 0.56 5.82 3.17
C LYS A 3 1.40 4.69 2.59
N PHE A 4 1.86 4.88 1.36
CA PHE A 4 2.89 4.04 0.77
C PHE A 4 4.24 4.31 1.47
N ILE A 5 4.89 3.25 1.94
CA ILE A 5 6.19 3.31 2.59
C ILE A 5 7.23 2.74 1.65
N GLU A 6 8.06 3.61 1.07
CA GLU A 6 9.08 3.23 0.09
C GLU A 6 10.03 2.15 0.61
N THR A 7 10.45 2.24 1.87
CA THR A 7 11.35 1.26 2.50
C THR A 7 10.78 -0.17 2.49
N PHE A 8 9.45 -0.31 2.50
CA PHE A 8 8.78 -1.61 2.52
C PHE A 8 8.03 -1.94 1.23
N ASP A 9 8.11 -1.06 0.22
CA ASP A 9 7.44 -1.22 -1.08
C ASP A 9 5.95 -1.59 -0.92
N GLY A 10 5.23 -0.88 -0.06
CA GLY A 10 3.85 -1.23 0.25
C GLY A 10 3.10 -0.17 1.04
N VAL A 11 1.78 -0.32 1.08
CA VAL A 11 0.88 0.53 1.87
C VAL A 11 0.73 -0.09 3.26
N LEU A 12 1.00 0.68 4.31
CA LEU A 12 0.84 0.23 5.70
C LEU A 12 -0.62 0.26 6.13
N LEU A 13 -1.18 -0.91 6.42
CA LEU A 13 -2.56 -1.07 6.88
C LEU A 13 -2.66 -1.06 8.40
N ALA A 14 -1.76 -1.77 9.07
CA ALA A 14 -1.73 -1.87 10.52
C ALA A 14 -0.31 -2.19 11.01
N TYR A 15 -0.07 -1.96 12.30
CA TYR A 15 1.19 -2.31 12.94
C TYR A 15 0.96 -2.75 14.37
N ASP A 16 1.85 -3.59 14.86
CA ASP A 16 1.94 -4.00 16.26
C ASP A 16 3.37 -3.74 16.76
N VAL A 17 3.51 -2.86 17.76
CA VAL A 17 4.82 -2.42 18.27
C VAL A 17 5.16 -3.10 19.59
N ASN A 18 6.34 -3.71 19.60
CA ASN A 18 7.01 -4.21 20.79
C ASN A 18 8.16 -3.27 21.16
N VAL A 19 8.03 -2.60 22.30
CA VAL A 19 9.11 -1.78 22.87
C VAL A 19 10.15 -2.72 23.47
N LEU A 20 11.33 -2.78 22.86
CA LEU A 20 12.39 -3.69 23.30
C LEU A 20 13.16 -3.12 24.50
N ASP A 21 13.48 -1.83 24.44
CA ASP A 21 14.26 -1.15 25.47
C ASP A 21 13.32 -0.46 26.49
N LYS A 22 13.33 -0.94 27.74
CA LYS A 22 12.62 -0.28 28.86
C LYS A 22 13.37 0.94 29.42
N GLN A 23 14.65 1.08 29.07
CA GLN A 23 15.49 2.23 29.42
C GLN A 23 15.78 3.03 28.17
N VAL A 24 15.52 4.33 28.27
CA VAL A 24 15.55 5.24 27.11
C VAL A 24 16.87 5.99 27.09
N LYS A 25 17.54 6.03 25.93
CA LYS A 25 18.77 6.79 25.78
C LYS A 25 18.44 8.25 25.49
N ILE A 26 18.91 9.17 26.33
CA ILE A 26 18.88 10.60 26.01
C ILE A 26 19.92 10.85 24.91
N LEU A 27 19.48 11.39 23.80
CA LEU A 27 20.32 11.77 22.67
C LEU A 27 20.91 13.16 22.94
N SER A 28 22.19 13.32 22.62
CA SER A 28 22.89 14.60 22.75
C SER A 28 22.33 15.64 21.78
N GLY A 29 21.93 16.80 22.30
CA GLY A 29 21.40 17.92 21.52
C GLY A 29 20.94 19.08 22.41
N VAL A 30 20.58 20.22 21.81
CA VAL A 30 20.04 21.39 22.54
C VAL A 30 18.70 21.07 23.21
N HIS A 31 17.92 20.17 22.61
CA HIS A 31 16.68 19.65 23.17
C HIS A 31 16.83 18.16 23.48
N PRO A 32 16.32 17.68 24.64
CA PRO A 32 16.41 16.27 25.00
C PRO A 32 15.52 15.44 24.08
N TYR A 33 16.14 14.68 23.18
CA TYR A 33 15.46 13.65 22.41
C TYR A 33 15.71 12.29 23.05
N PHE A 34 14.74 11.41 22.93
CA PHE A 34 14.76 10.08 23.50
C PHE A 34 14.87 9.06 22.37
N GLY A 35 15.98 8.32 22.34
CA GLY A 35 16.15 7.19 21.43
C GLY A 35 15.63 5.91 22.06
N LEU A 36 14.61 5.30 21.45
CA LEU A 36 14.18 3.95 21.74
C LEU A 36 14.39 3.04 20.53
N ARG A 37 14.82 1.81 20.78
CA ARG A 37 14.74 0.74 19.79
C ARG A 37 13.39 0.05 19.93
N LEU A 38 12.65 0.02 18.83
CA LEU A 38 11.37 -0.63 18.70
C LEU A 38 11.50 -1.78 17.72
N LYS A 39 10.71 -2.84 17.94
CA LYS A 39 10.45 -3.87 16.95
C LYS A 39 8.96 -3.84 16.65
N ALA A 40 8.59 -3.83 15.38
CA ALA A 40 7.19 -3.84 15.00
C ALA A 40 6.92 -4.93 13.97
N ASN A 41 5.74 -5.55 14.06
CA ASN A 41 5.16 -6.33 12.99
C ASN A 41 4.29 -5.40 12.16
N LEU A 42 4.48 -5.41 10.84
CA LEU A 42 3.75 -4.52 9.93
C LEU A 42 2.84 -5.36 9.04
N LEU A 43 1.57 -4.96 8.96
CA LEU A 43 0.64 -5.48 7.97
C LEU A 43 0.68 -4.54 6.76
N LEU A 44 1.21 -5.06 5.64
CA LEU A 44 1.41 -4.29 4.42
C LEU A 44 0.51 -4.84 3.31
N PHE A 45 -0.11 -3.93 2.57
CA PHE A 45 -0.63 -4.21 1.24
C PHE A 45 0.48 -3.92 0.22
N SER A 46 1.07 -4.96 -0.34
CA SER A 46 2.19 -4.90 -1.28
C SER A 46 1.97 -5.92 -2.40
N PRO A 47 1.03 -5.65 -3.33
CA PRO A 47 0.79 -6.53 -4.46
C PRO A 47 2.08 -6.67 -5.28
N LYS A 48 2.39 -7.89 -5.72
CA LYS A 48 3.57 -8.19 -6.53
C LYS A 48 3.20 -8.35 -8.01
N PRO A 49 4.15 -8.17 -8.94
CA PRO A 49 3.92 -8.49 -10.35
C PRO A 49 3.34 -9.90 -10.48
N ASP A 50 2.44 -10.08 -11.45
CA ASP A 50 1.73 -11.34 -11.74
C ASP A 50 0.83 -11.89 -10.61
N MET A 51 0.65 -11.13 -9.51
CA MET A 51 -0.33 -11.46 -8.48
C MET A 51 -1.74 -11.24 -9.02
N LEU A 52 -2.59 -12.27 -8.90
CA LEU A 52 -4.01 -12.12 -9.18
C LEU A 52 -4.67 -11.31 -8.07
N LEU A 53 -5.33 -10.21 -8.44
CA LEU A 53 -6.07 -9.35 -7.54
C LEU A 53 -7.54 -9.31 -7.94
N GLU A 54 -8.41 -9.33 -6.96
CA GLU A 54 -9.83 -9.06 -7.14
C GLU A 54 -10.12 -7.60 -6.79
N GLY A 55 -10.99 -6.97 -7.56
CA GLY A 55 -11.43 -5.63 -7.27
C GLY A 55 -12.75 -5.31 -7.94
N LYS A 56 -13.40 -4.27 -7.43
CA LYS A 56 -14.70 -3.79 -7.91
C LYS A 56 -14.49 -2.83 -9.07
N VAL A 57 -15.15 -3.08 -10.20
CA VAL A 57 -15.19 -2.12 -11.31
C VAL A 57 -15.96 -0.87 -10.86
N VAL A 58 -15.32 0.29 -10.96
CA VAL A 58 -15.90 1.58 -10.55
C VAL A 58 -16.13 2.52 -11.73
N ASN A 59 -15.39 2.36 -12.83
CA ASN A 59 -15.60 3.11 -14.06
C ASN A 59 -15.16 2.30 -15.29
N LEU A 60 -15.86 2.47 -16.40
CA LEU A 60 -15.54 1.88 -17.69
C LEU A 60 -15.44 3.00 -18.73
N SER A 61 -14.37 2.98 -19.52
CA SER A 61 -14.20 3.87 -20.65
C SER A 61 -13.71 3.08 -21.87
N GLN A 62 -13.67 3.75 -23.02
CA GLN A 62 -13.11 3.15 -24.23
C GLN A 62 -11.62 2.77 -24.05
N GLU A 63 -10.88 3.49 -23.21
CA GLU A 63 -9.43 3.33 -23.05
C GLU A 63 -9.05 2.46 -21.84
N SER A 64 -9.98 2.21 -20.91
CA SER A 64 -9.64 1.60 -19.63
C SER A 64 -10.82 1.04 -18.83
N ILE A 65 -10.50 0.08 -17.96
CA ILE A 65 -11.33 -0.38 -16.85
C ILE A 65 -10.68 0.11 -15.55
N HIS A 66 -11.40 0.93 -14.78
CA HIS A 66 -10.95 1.38 -13.47
C HIS A 66 -11.53 0.47 -12.39
N VAL A 67 -10.66 0.00 -11.50
CA VAL A 67 -10.98 -0.99 -10.47
C VAL A 67 -10.52 -0.48 -9.11
N THR A 68 -11.34 -0.68 -8.08
CA THR A 68 -10.92 -0.51 -6.68
C THR A 68 -10.60 -1.87 -6.08
N VAL A 69 -9.38 -2.03 -5.58
CA VAL A 69 -8.84 -3.24 -4.93
C VAL A 69 -8.85 -3.03 -3.41
N ILE A 70 -9.50 -3.94 -2.69
CA ILE A 70 -9.66 -3.90 -1.22
C ILE A 70 -10.18 -2.52 -0.74
N ASP A 71 -11.12 -1.94 -1.47
CA ASP A 71 -11.80 -0.67 -1.16
C ASP A 71 -10.95 0.62 -1.07
N PHE A 72 -9.62 0.55 -1.01
CA PHE A 72 -8.74 1.72 -0.87
C PHE A 72 -7.72 1.90 -2.00
N SER A 73 -7.38 0.83 -2.74
CA SER A 73 -6.35 0.88 -3.79
C SER A 73 -6.99 1.01 -5.17
N SER A 74 -6.43 1.85 -6.04
CA SER A 74 -6.91 2.03 -7.41
C SER A 74 -6.02 1.26 -8.38
N ALA A 75 -6.63 0.48 -9.27
CA ALA A 75 -5.98 -0.23 -10.36
C ALA A 75 -6.66 0.13 -11.68
N ILE A 76 -5.88 0.10 -12.77
CA ILE A 76 -6.36 0.41 -14.11
C ILE A 76 -5.90 -0.72 -15.04
N ILE A 77 -6.85 -1.28 -15.78
CA ILE A 77 -6.56 -2.17 -16.90
C ILE A 77 -6.76 -1.35 -18.16
N THR A 78 -5.68 -1.02 -18.84
CA THR A 78 -5.69 -0.23 -20.08
C THR A 78 -6.09 -1.09 -21.28
N ALA A 79 -6.60 -0.46 -22.34
CA ALA A 79 -7.12 -1.15 -23.53
C ALA A 79 -6.11 -2.11 -24.17
N GLU A 80 -4.82 -1.77 -24.17
CA GLU A 80 -3.74 -2.64 -24.69
C GLU A 80 -3.54 -3.93 -23.89
N ASN A 81 -4.00 -3.96 -22.63
CA ASN A 81 -3.96 -5.13 -21.76
C ASN A 81 -5.28 -5.91 -21.74
N ILE A 82 -6.31 -5.45 -22.45
CA ILE A 82 -7.59 -6.14 -22.60
C ILE A 82 -7.52 -7.09 -23.80
N ARG A 83 -8.13 -8.28 -23.67
CA ARG A 83 -8.19 -9.26 -24.77
C ARG A 83 -8.98 -8.68 -25.95
N GLY A 84 -8.44 -8.82 -27.17
CA GLY A 84 -8.93 -8.10 -28.37
C GLY A 84 -10.33 -8.48 -28.87
N GLU A 85 -10.91 -9.57 -28.37
CA GLU A 85 -12.30 -9.96 -28.64
C GLU A 85 -13.33 -9.09 -27.91
N PHE A 86 -12.93 -8.39 -26.83
CA PHE A 86 -13.82 -7.51 -26.10
C PHE A 86 -13.99 -6.17 -26.83
N LYS A 87 -15.22 -5.67 -26.86
CA LYS A 87 -15.56 -4.36 -27.45
C LYS A 87 -16.25 -3.50 -26.40
N TYR A 88 -15.80 -2.25 -26.30
CA TYR A 88 -16.51 -1.25 -25.53
C TYR A 88 -17.90 -1.02 -26.13
N ARG A 89 -18.94 -0.99 -25.28
CA ARG A 89 -20.32 -0.68 -25.67
C ARG A 89 -20.79 0.51 -24.86
N THR A 90 -21.35 1.49 -25.57
CA THR A 90 -21.97 2.69 -25.03
C THR A 90 -23.43 2.45 -24.64
#